data_AF-A0A7C6JR17-F1
#
_entry.id   AF-A0A7C6JR17-F1
#
_cell.length_a   1.000
_cell.length_b   1.000
_cell.length_c   1.000
_cell.angle_alpha   90.00
_cell.angle_beta   90.00
_cell.angle_gamma   90.00
#
_symmetry.space_group_name_H-M   'P 1'
#
loop_
_entity.id
_entity.type
_entity.pdbx_description
1 polymer ?
#
loop_
_entity_poly.entity_id
_entity_poly.type
_entity_poly.pdbx_seq_one_letter_code
_entity_poly.pdbx_strand_id
1 'polypeptide(L)' 'VQKEFKVDTYGFGTMVRGLYPKVWKQMDWAEEFPNVPIKITVDARIRRLGMAAY' A
#
# COMPACT_ATOMS: atom_id res chain seq x y z
N VAL A 1 5.85 8.75 3.55
CA VAL A 1 4.48 9.13 3.11
C VAL A 1 3.42 8.82 4.17
N GLN A 2 3.05 7.56 4.42
CA GLN A 2 1.98 7.19 5.37
C GLN A 2 2.19 7.70 6.81
N LYS A 3 3.37 7.50 7.41
CA LYS A 3 3.62 7.89 8.81
C LYS A 3 3.96 9.37 8.98
N GLU A 4 4.88 9.85 8.16
CA GLU A 4 5.45 11.20 8.24
C GLU A 4 4.49 12.27 7.71
N PHE A 5 3.84 12.02 6.58
CA PHE A 5 2.95 12.99 5.94
C PHE A 5 1.47 12.68 6.19
N LYS A 6 1.13 11.47 6.66
CA LYS A 6 -0.26 11.04 6.91
C LYS A 6 -1.17 11.13 5.68
N VAL A 7 -0.60 11.06 4.48
CA VAL A 7 -1.34 11.15 3.20
C VAL A 7 -1.40 9.78 2.53
N ASP A 8 -2.61 9.39 2.12
CA ASP A 8 -2.86 8.20 1.31
C ASP A 8 -2.68 8.48 -0.19
N THR A 9 -1.42 8.58 -0.64
CA THR A 9 -1.11 8.85 -2.06
C THR A 9 -1.38 7.68 -2.99
N TYR A 10 -1.53 6.47 -2.45
CA TYR A 10 -1.68 5.24 -3.22
C TYR A 10 -3.13 4.75 -3.31
N GLY A 11 -4.07 5.44 -2.64
CA GLY A 11 -5.50 5.18 -2.74
C GLY A 11 -5.98 3.95 -1.96
N PHE A 12 -5.29 3.59 -0.87
CA PHE A 12 -5.68 2.48 0.00
C PHE A 12 -7.09 2.67 0.57
N GLY A 13 -7.49 3.88 0.93
CA GLY A 13 -8.80 4.17 1.50
C GLY A 13 -9.93 3.90 0.51
N THR A 14 -9.69 4.20 -0.77
CA THR A 14 -10.64 3.87 -1.84
C THR A 14 -10.83 2.36 -1.98
N MET A 15 -9.74 1.59 -1.90
CA MET A 15 -9.83 0.12 -1.92
C MET A 15 -10.56 -0.43 -0.70
N VAL A 16 -10.26 0.07 0.51
CA VAL A 16 -10.94 -0.34 1.74
C VAL A 16 -12.42 -0.01 1.69
N ARG A 17 -12.80 1.19 1.20
CA ARG A 17 -14.20 1.59 1.01
C ARG A 17 -14.95 0.66 0.05
N GLY A 18 -14.30 0.24 -1.03
CA GLY A 18 -14.90 -0.64 -2.04
C GLY A 18 -15.04 -2.10 -1.57
N LEU A 19 -14.00 -2.64 -0.94
CA LEU A 19 -13.96 -4.03 -0.50
C LEU A 19 -14.66 -4.25 0.85
N TYR A 20 -14.61 -3.26 1.74
CA TYR A 20 -15.07 -3.36 3.13
C TYR A 20 -15.91 -2.15 3.55
N PRO A 21 -17.06 -1.88 2.90
CA PRO A 21 -17.88 -0.69 3.16
C PRO A 21 -18.42 -0.59 4.59
N LYS A 22 -18.61 -1.72 5.28
CA LYS A 22 -19.04 -1.74 6.69
C LYS A 22 -17.94 -1.26 7.63
N VAL A 23 -16.70 -1.69 7.39
CA VAL A 23 -15.52 -1.27 8.17
C VAL A 23 -15.22 0.19 7.91
N TRP A 24 -15.28 0.62 6.64
CA TRP A 24 -15.09 2.00 6.25
C TRP A 24 -16.01 2.99 7.00
N LYS A 25 -17.27 2.59 7.27
CA LYS A 25 -18.22 3.43 8.02
C LYS A 25 -17.88 3.60 9.49
N GLN A 26 -17.06 2.71 10.05
CA GLN A 26 -16.70 2.69 11.47
C GLN A 26 -15.30 3.27 11.74
N MET A 27 -14.57 3.63 10.67
CA MET A 27 -13.17 4.00 10.72
C MET A 27 -13.00 5.49 10.48
N ASP A 28 -12.15 6.15 11.27
CA ASP A 28 -11.63 7.46 10.92
C ASP A 28 -10.35 7.27 10.10
N TRP A 29 -10.50 7.32 8.77
CA TRP A 29 -9.39 7.07 7.87
C TRP A 29 -8.21 8.04 8.07
N ALA A 30 -8.46 9.29 8.44
CA ALA A 30 -7.39 10.29 8.60
C ALA A 30 -6.55 10.00 9.86
N GLU A 31 -7.18 9.50 10.91
CA GLU A 31 -6.51 9.15 12.17
C GLU A 31 -5.85 7.77 12.13
N GLU A 32 -6.54 6.79 11.53
CA GLU A 32 -6.13 5.40 11.57
C GLU A 32 -5.11 5.04 10.48
N PHE A 33 -5.21 5.62 9.28
CA PHE A 33 -4.33 5.29 8.15
C PHE A 33 -2.83 5.31 8.50
N PRO A 34 -2.28 6.30 9.22
CA PRO A 34 -0.85 6.32 9.60
C PRO A 34 -0.40 5.09 10.41
N ASN A 35 -1.32 4.44 11.12
CA ASN A 35 -1.06 3.32 12.02
C ASN A 35 -1.38 1.96 11.40
N VAL A 36 -2.08 1.92 10.27
CA VAL A 36 -2.42 0.66 9.57
C VAL A 36 -1.13 -0.07 9.17
N PRO A 37 -0.93 -1.32 9.61
CA PRO A 37 0.23 -2.10 9.22
C PRO A 37 0.12 -2.50 7.74
N ILE A 38 1.02 -1.99 6.91
CA ILE A 38 1.11 -2.36 5.49
C ILE A 38 2.20 -3.41 5.31
N LYS A 39 1.81 -4.59 4.80
CA LYS A 39 2.74 -5.64 4.38
C LYS A 39 2.88 -5.62 2.87
N ILE A 40 4.07 -5.29 2.39
CA ILE A 40 4.41 -5.33 0.96
C ILE A 40 5.08 -6.67 0.66
N THR A 41 4.59 -7.39 -0.34
CA THR A 41 5.25 -8.60 -0.85
C THR A 41 5.60 -8.35 -2.30
N VAL A 42 6.89 -8.52 -2.62
CA VAL A 42 7.41 -8.30 -3.96
C VAL A 42 7.81 -9.64 -4.54
N ASP A 43 7.12 -10.09 -5.60
CA ASP A 43 7.57 -11.18 -6.46
C ASP A 43 8.27 -10.56 -7.67
N ALA A 44 9.60 -10.53 -7.62
CA ALA A 44 10.44 -10.04 -8.70
C ALA A 44 11.11 -11.20 -9.43
N ARG A 45 11.06 -11.17 -10.77
CA ARG A 45 11.73 -12.17 -11.62
C ARG A 45 12.77 -11.50 -12.51
N ILE A 46 14.02 -11.91 -12.39
CA ILE A 46 15.09 -11.51 -13.30
C ILE A 46 14.91 -12.31 -14.59
N ARG A 47 14.51 -11.63 -15.67
CA ARG A 47 14.24 -12.28 -16.97
C ARG A 47 15.47 -12.45 -17.85
N ARG A 48 16.55 -11.68 -17.60
CA ARG A 48 17.82 -11.72 -18.33
C ARG A 48 18.96 -11.34 -17.40
N LEU A 49 20.04 -12.12 -17.42
CA LEU A 49 21.36 -11.65 -17.00
C LEU A 49 21.98 -11.02 -18.26
N GLY A 50 22.47 -9.78 -18.18
CA GLY A 50 23.22 -9.21 -19.30
C GLY A 50 24.39 -10.12 -19.66
N MET A 51 24.79 -10.15 -20.95
CA MET A 51 26.01 -10.86 -21.35
C MET A 51 27.17 -10.27 -20.55
N ALA A 52 27.78 -11.07 -19.68
CA ALA A 52 29.13 -10.81 -19.23
C ALA A 52 30.01 -10.94 -20.47
N ALA A 53 30.33 -9.81 -21.11
CA ALA A 53 31.31 -9.77 -22.17
C ALA A 53 32.67 -10.14 -21.55
N TYR A 54 33.21 -11.26 -22.01
CA TYR A 54 34.54 -11.76 -21.69
C TYR A 54 35.59 -11.03 -22.55
#